data_AF-A0A9E4BM30-F1
#
_entry.id   AF-A0A9E4BM30-F1
#
_cell.length_a   1.000
_cell.length_b   1.000
_cell.length_c   1.000
_cell.angle_alpha   90.00
_cell.angle_beta   90.00
_cell.angle_gamma   90.00
#
_symmetry.space_group_name_H-M   'P 1'
#
loop_
_entity.id
_entity.type
_entity.pdbx_description
1 polymer ?
#
loop_
_entity_poly.entity_id
_entity_poly.type
_entity_poly.pdbx_seq_one_letter_code
_entity_poly.pdbx_strand_id
1 'polypeptide(L)'
;SRAFGTRDASAAVSGGYGSLMDVLKRVDVGTLFLELCTERAGDVDVLKAVPDDKRVGVGVVNQKLDAVEMVEDIQRRISDVINLFGKERVLLTPDCGFATFADNPVASANVAEAKLKAIVDARDLIGGG
;
A
#
# COMPACT_ATOMS: atom_id res chain seq x y z
N SER A 1 19.20 6.59 -16.30
CA SER A 1 18.98 5.56 -15.25
C SER A 1 18.35 6.23 -14.06
N ARG A 2 17.05 6.01 -13.79
CA ARG A 2 16.36 6.57 -12.61
C ARG A 2 16.32 5.49 -11.54
N ALA A 3 16.90 5.80 -10.38
CA ALA A 3 17.24 4.82 -9.35
C ALA A 3 16.00 4.34 -8.59
N PHE A 4 15.63 3.09 -8.86
CA PHE A 4 14.73 2.27 -8.05
C PHE A 4 15.49 1.86 -6.77
N GLY A 5 15.79 2.80 -5.87
CA GLY A 5 16.67 2.47 -4.72
C GLY A 5 17.06 3.60 -3.76
N THR A 6 16.53 4.80 -3.92
CA THR A 6 16.81 5.90 -2.98
C THR A 6 15.75 5.99 -1.88
N ARG A 7 16.20 6.26 -0.64
CA ARG A 7 15.33 6.78 0.45
C ARG A 7 14.65 8.09 0.02
N ASP A 8 15.30 8.81 -0.90
CA ASP A 8 14.74 9.98 -1.55
C ASP A 8 13.62 9.58 -2.52
N ALA A 9 12.40 9.98 -2.17
CA ALA A 9 11.21 9.76 -2.96
C ALA A 9 11.10 10.74 -4.14
N SER A 10 11.93 11.80 -4.21
CA SER A 10 11.83 12.87 -5.23
C SER A 10 11.86 12.38 -6.69
N ALA A 11 12.45 11.20 -6.96
CA ALA A 11 12.58 10.61 -8.29
C ALA A 11 11.38 9.74 -8.74
N ALA A 12 10.45 9.42 -7.85
CA ALA A 12 9.23 8.69 -8.20
C ALA A 12 8.18 9.64 -8.78
N VAL A 13 7.48 9.20 -9.82
CA VAL A 13 6.46 10.00 -10.53
C VAL A 13 5.47 10.57 -9.51
N SER A 14 5.39 11.89 -9.44
CA SER A 14 4.41 12.61 -8.63
C SER A 14 3.12 12.77 -9.42
N GLY A 15 2.01 12.23 -8.91
CA GLY A 15 0.67 12.38 -9.49
C GLY A 15 -0.31 11.39 -8.89
N GLY A 16 -1.53 11.84 -8.58
CA GLY A 16 -2.59 10.96 -8.08
C GLY A 16 -3.10 9.99 -9.14
N TYR A 17 -3.85 8.98 -8.72
CA TYR A 17 -4.34 7.88 -9.57
C TYR A 17 -5.28 8.32 -10.71
N GLY A 18 -5.85 9.53 -10.67
CA GLY A 18 -6.77 10.03 -11.69
C GLY A 18 -6.23 9.95 -13.12
N SER A 19 -4.96 10.30 -13.32
CA SER A 19 -4.33 10.21 -14.65
C SER A 19 -4.14 8.78 -15.16
N LEU A 20 -4.20 7.78 -14.27
CA LEU A 20 -3.97 6.37 -14.58
C LEU A 20 -5.26 5.56 -14.67
N MET A 21 -6.43 6.12 -14.31
CA MET A 21 -7.68 5.36 -14.21
C MET A 21 -8.09 4.69 -15.51
N ASP A 22 -7.91 5.35 -16.66
CA ASP A 22 -8.23 4.75 -17.96
C ASP A 22 -7.36 3.53 -18.26
N VAL A 23 -6.11 3.52 -17.79
CA VAL A 23 -5.22 2.37 -17.90
C VAL A 23 -5.64 1.28 -16.94
N LEU A 24 -5.86 1.62 -15.67
CA LEU A 24 -6.24 0.65 -14.63
C LEU A 24 -7.55 -0.09 -14.96
N LYS A 25 -8.49 0.58 -15.63
CA LYS A 25 -9.75 -0.03 -16.12
C LYS A 25 -9.54 -1.00 -17.28
N ARG A 26 -8.59 -0.74 -18.17
CA ARG A 26 -8.38 -1.51 -19.41
C ARG A 26 -7.46 -2.71 -19.23
N VAL A 27 -6.60 -2.70 -18.22
CA VAL A 27 -5.65 -3.78 -17.99
C VAL A 27 -6.39 -5.04 -17.52
N ASP A 28 -6.14 -6.14 -18.22
CA ASP A 28 -6.73 -7.46 -17.95
C ASP A 28 -5.95 -8.20 -16.85
N VAL A 29 -6.14 -7.74 -15.62
CA VAL A 29 -5.58 -8.36 -14.41
C VAL A 29 -6.66 -8.51 -13.34
N GLY A 30 -6.53 -9.54 -12.50
CA GLY A 30 -7.44 -9.80 -11.39
C GLY A 30 -7.13 -8.98 -10.12
N THR A 31 -5.90 -8.47 -9.97
CA THR A 31 -5.47 -7.73 -8.77
C THR A 31 -4.58 -6.55 -9.13
N LEU A 32 -4.81 -5.39 -8.50
CA LEU A 32 -3.97 -4.20 -8.58
C LEU A 32 -3.30 -3.96 -7.22
N PHE A 33 -1.98 -3.79 -7.17
CA PHE A 33 -1.25 -3.40 -5.95
C PHE A 33 -0.91 -1.91 -6.01
N LEU A 34 -1.39 -1.16 -5.02
CA LEU A 34 -1.34 0.31 -4.97
C LEU A 34 -0.59 0.77 -3.71
N GLU A 35 0.36 1.68 -3.88
CA GLU A 35 1.08 2.36 -2.80
C GLU A 35 0.18 3.44 -2.17
N LEU A 36 -0.37 3.18 -0.99
CA LEU A 36 -1.29 4.10 -0.28
C LEU A 36 -0.80 4.50 1.11
N CYS A 37 0.37 4.01 1.56
CA CYS A 37 0.89 4.36 2.89
C CYS A 37 1.47 5.78 2.92
N THR A 38 1.95 6.31 1.79
CA THR A 38 2.46 7.69 1.70
C THR A 38 1.38 8.66 1.20
N GLU A 39 1.45 9.93 1.64
CA GLU A 39 0.57 11.07 1.26
C GLU A 39 0.59 11.43 -0.25
N ARG A 40 1.14 10.53 -1.07
CA ARG A 40 1.08 10.52 -2.53
C ARG A 40 -0.22 9.95 -3.06
N ALA A 41 -0.99 9.28 -2.23
CA ALA A 41 -2.37 8.93 -2.49
C ALA A 41 -3.22 10.21 -2.52
N GLY A 42 -3.11 10.99 -3.60
CA GLY A 42 -4.15 11.98 -3.92
C GLY A 42 -5.52 11.31 -3.97
N ASP A 43 -6.61 12.10 -3.90
CA ASP A 43 -8.01 11.66 -3.72
C ASP A 43 -8.24 10.16 -3.95
N VAL A 44 -8.11 9.38 -2.86
CA VAL A 44 -8.35 7.93 -2.83
C VAL A 44 -9.77 7.61 -3.35
N ASP A 45 -10.67 8.60 -3.29
CA ASP A 45 -11.99 8.60 -3.92
C ASP A 45 -11.99 8.26 -5.41
N VAL A 46 -10.96 8.65 -6.16
CA VAL A 46 -10.86 8.34 -7.59
C VAL A 46 -10.75 6.83 -7.82
N LEU A 47 -10.20 6.09 -6.85
CA LEU A 47 -10.10 4.64 -6.93
C LEU A 47 -11.46 3.94 -6.81
N LYS A 48 -12.54 4.61 -6.38
CA LYS A 48 -13.91 4.07 -6.47
C LYS A 48 -14.28 3.65 -7.89
N ALA A 49 -13.62 4.20 -8.90
CA ALA A 49 -13.83 3.83 -10.29
C ALA A 49 -13.01 2.60 -10.75
N VAL A 50 -12.32 1.89 -9.84
CA VAL A 50 -11.69 0.59 -10.10
C VAL A 50 -12.79 -0.46 -10.31
N PRO A 51 -12.79 -1.21 -11.43
CA PRO A 51 -13.80 -2.23 -11.73
C PRO A 51 -13.98 -3.28 -10.63
N ASP A 52 -15.22 -3.72 -10.41
CA ASP A 52 -15.61 -4.63 -9.31
C ASP A 52 -15.09 -6.06 -9.46
N ASP A 53 -14.72 -6.46 -10.67
CA ASP A 53 -14.06 -7.73 -10.98
C ASP A 53 -12.58 -7.77 -10.53
N LYS A 54 -12.03 -6.65 -10.06
CA LYS A 54 -10.64 -6.55 -9.60
C LYS A 54 -10.55 -6.44 -8.07
N ARG A 55 -9.56 -7.16 -7.52
CA ARG A 55 -9.11 -7.00 -6.14
C ARG A 55 -8.06 -5.89 -6.04
N VAL A 56 -7.93 -5.29 -4.86
CA VAL A 56 -7.02 -4.17 -4.61
C VAL A 56 -6.11 -4.51 -3.44
N GLY A 57 -4.82 -4.67 -3.73
CA GLY A 57 -3.74 -4.68 -2.76
C GLY A 57 -3.39 -3.27 -2.35
N VAL A 58 -3.45 -3.01 -1.05
CA VAL A 58 -3.26 -1.69 -0.46
C VAL A 58 -2.02 -1.72 0.42
N GLY A 59 -1.04 -0.89 0.06
CA GLY A 59 0.09 -0.58 0.90
C GLY A 59 -0.33 0.20 2.15
N VAL A 60 -0.19 -0.40 3.33
CA VAL A 60 -0.58 0.23 4.62
C VAL A 60 0.61 0.54 5.53
N VAL A 61 1.79 0.06 5.16
CA VAL A 61 3.09 0.34 5.80
C VAL A 61 4.12 0.72 4.76
N ASN A 62 5.04 1.62 5.13
CA ASN A 62 6.12 2.08 4.27
C ASN A 62 7.39 1.28 4.58
N GLN A 63 7.79 0.46 3.62
CA GLN A 63 8.99 -0.40 3.67
C GLN A 63 10.31 0.37 3.74
N LYS A 64 10.31 1.68 3.43
CA LYS A 64 11.53 2.50 3.44
C LYS A 64 11.86 3.07 4.81
N LEU A 65 10.93 3.02 5.75
CA LEU A 65 11.10 3.55 7.10
C LEU A 65 11.61 2.48 8.04
N ASP A 66 12.62 2.83 8.84
CA ASP A 66 13.16 1.98 9.89
C ASP A 66 12.19 1.86 11.09
N ALA A 67 11.27 2.81 11.23
CA ALA A 67 10.23 2.80 12.26
C ALA A 67 9.00 1.99 11.81
N VAL A 68 8.42 1.24 12.73
CA VAL A 68 7.12 0.57 12.57
C VAL A 68 6.01 1.60 12.75
N GLU A 69 5.06 1.65 11.82
CA GLU A 69 3.89 2.52 11.91
C GLU A 69 3.01 2.15 13.11
N MET A 70 2.34 3.14 13.68
CA MET A 70 1.37 2.91 14.76
C MET A 70 0.22 2.05 14.25
N VAL A 71 -0.21 1.09 15.07
CA VAL A 71 -1.31 0.17 14.75
C VAL A 71 -2.59 0.93 14.43
N GLU A 72 -2.85 2.03 15.13
CA GLU A 72 -4.01 2.91 14.95
C GLU A 72 -4.00 3.62 13.59
N ASP A 73 -2.82 4.02 13.11
CA ASP A 73 -2.68 4.63 11.77
C ASP A 73 -2.91 3.59 10.67
N ILE A 74 -2.38 2.38 10.85
CA ILE A 74 -2.62 1.26 9.94
C ILE A 74 -4.13 0.93 9.93
N GLN A 75 -4.76 0.86 11.09
CA GLN A 75 -6.19 0.58 11.24
C GLN A 75 -7.06 1.61 10.51
N ARG A 76 -6.74 2.91 10.65
CA ARG A 76 -7.43 3.99 9.94
C ARG A 76 -7.34 3.78 8.43
N ARG A 77 -6.13 3.55 7.90
CA ARG A 77 -5.93 3.29 6.46
C ARG A 77 -6.71 2.08 5.97
N ILE A 78 -6.70 0.97 6.73
CA ILE A 78 -7.47 -0.24 6.39
C ILE A 78 -8.97 0.08 6.33
N SER A 79 -9.48 0.84 7.30
CA SER A 79 -10.89 1.22 7.36
C SER A 79 -11.29 2.08 6.16
N ASP A 80 -10.45 3.06 5.80
CA ASP A 80 -10.66 3.91 4.65
C ASP A 80 -10.77 3.09 3.36
N VAL A 81 -9.85 2.14 3.12
CA VAL A 81 -9.91 1.33 1.89
C VAL A 81 -11.02 0.29 1.89
N ILE A 82 -11.39 -0.27 3.05
CA ILE A 82 -12.56 -1.15 3.15
C ILE A 82 -13.83 -0.37 2.80
N ASN A 83 -13.96 0.88 3.25
CA ASN A 83 -15.09 1.74 2.90
C ASN A 83 -15.16 2.06 1.39
N LEU A 84 -14.02 2.03 0.69
CA LEU A 84 -13.95 2.29 -0.75
C LEU A 84 -14.25 1.07 -1.61
N PHE A 85 -13.69 -0.10 -1.26
CA PHE A 85 -13.72 -1.28 -2.14
C PHE A 85 -14.53 -2.45 -1.59
N GLY A 86 -14.86 -2.43 -0.30
CA GLY A 86 -15.44 -3.57 0.42
C GLY A 86 -14.39 -4.58 0.88
N LYS A 87 -14.66 -5.23 2.02
CA LYS A 87 -13.72 -6.14 2.71
C LYS A 87 -13.21 -7.28 1.83
N GLU A 88 -14.09 -7.87 1.01
CA GLU A 88 -13.76 -9.04 0.18
C GLU A 88 -12.72 -8.74 -0.93
N ARG A 89 -12.66 -7.48 -1.37
CA ARG A 89 -11.78 -7.05 -2.46
C ARG A 89 -10.42 -6.54 -1.98
N VAL A 90 -10.29 -6.19 -0.70
CA VAL A 90 -9.07 -5.59 -0.15
C VAL A 90 -8.05 -6.66 0.27
N LEU A 91 -6.80 -6.47 -0.15
CA LEU A 91 -5.62 -7.20 0.32
C LEU A 91 -4.69 -6.21 1.01
N LEU A 92 -4.15 -6.55 2.17
CA LEU A 92 -3.23 -5.68 2.91
C LEU A 92 -1.79 -6.02 2.59
N THR A 93 -1.00 -5.04 2.17
CA THR A 93 0.41 -5.21 1.81
C THR A 93 1.27 -4.08 2.38
N PRO A 94 2.61 -4.22 2.38
CA PRO A 94 3.49 -3.05 2.35
C PRO A 94 3.37 -2.31 1.01
N ASP A 95 3.77 -1.03 0.96
CA ASP A 95 3.81 -0.23 -0.29
C ASP A 95 4.71 -0.90 -1.34
N CYS A 96 5.86 -1.45 -0.94
CA CYS A 96 6.73 -2.26 -1.81
C CYS A 96 7.39 -3.40 -1.02
N GLY A 97 8.17 -4.24 -1.69
CA GLY A 97 8.94 -5.29 -1.04
C GLY A 97 10.02 -4.74 -0.11
N PHE A 98 10.25 -5.42 1.02
CA PHE A 98 11.31 -5.07 1.98
C PHE A 98 12.73 -5.36 1.48
N ALA A 99 12.85 -6.16 0.41
CA ALA A 99 14.12 -6.65 -0.14
C ALA A 99 14.44 -6.02 -1.51
N THR A 100 14.55 -4.68 -1.58
CA THR A 100 14.81 -4.03 -2.88
C THR A 100 16.22 -4.34 -3.43
N PHE A 101 17.18 -4.75 -2.58
CA PHE A 101 18.47 -5.33 -3.00
C PHE A 101 18.97 -6.33 -1.93
N ALA A 102 19.42 -7.52 -2.34
CA ALA A 102 19.94 -8.56 -1.44
C ALA A 102 21.16 -8.09 -0.60
N ASP A 103 21.89 -7.10 -1.13
CA ASP A 103 23.18 -6.66 -0.58
C ASP A 103 23.05 -5.40 0.32
N ASN A 104 21.87 -4.76 0.34
CA ASN A 104 21.59 -3.58 1.16
C ASN A 104 20.07 -3.44 1.41
N PRO A 105 19.50 -4.24 2.35
CA PRO A 105 18.08 -4.19 2.62
C PRO A 105 17.71 -2.82 3.20
N VAL A 106 16.64 -2.21 2.67
CA VAL A 106 16.20 -0.87 3.07
C VAL A 106 15.70 -0.85 4.52
N ALA A 107 15.14 -1.97 4.98
CA ALA A 107 14.75 -2.24 6.36
C ALA A 107 15.38 -3.56 6.83
N SER A 108 15.78 -3.64 8.09
CA SER A 108 16.26 -4.91 8.67
C SER A 108 15.16 -5.97 8.69
N ALA A 109 15.53 -7.26 8.70
CA ALA A 109 14.57 -8.36 8.80
C ALA A 109 13.62 -8.22 10.01
N ASN A 110 14.16 -7.79 11.15
CA ASN A 110 13.36 -7.56 12.36
C ASN A 110 12.33 -6.45 12.18
N VAL A 111 12.68 -5.36 11.47
CA VAL A 111 11.75 -4.27 11.17
C VAL A 111 10.67 -4.73 10.19
N ALA A 112 11.05 -5.52 9.18
CA ALA A 112 10.09 -6.10 8.23
C ALA A 112 9.08 -7.02 8.94
N GLU A 113 9.56 -7.91 9.81
CA GLU A 113 8.69 -8.78 10.63
C GLU A 113 7.77 -7.97 11.53
N ALA A 114 8.30 -6.95 12.23
CA ALA A 114 7.50 -6.10 13.09
C ALA A 114 6.42 -5.31 12.33
N LYS A 115 6.71 -4.85 11.10
CA LYS A 115 5.71 -4.20 10.23
C LYS A 115 4.62 -5.18 9.77
N LEU A 116 4.99 -6.40 9.41
CA LEU A 116 4.00 -7.45 9.07
C LEU A 116 3.13 -7.79 10.28
N LYS A 117 3.71 -7.88 11.48
CA LYS A 117 2.96 -8.05 12.71
C LYS A 117 2.01 -6.88 12.97
N ALA A 118 2.44 -5.64 12.77
CA ALA A 118 1.58 -4.46 12.94
C ALA A 118 0.37 -4.47 11.98
N ILE A 119 0.54 -4.96 10.74
CA ILE A 119 -0.58 -5.16 9.80
C ILE A 119 -1.59 -6.18 10.34
N VAL A 120 -1.09 -7.30 10.86
CA VAL A 120 -1.92 -8.35 11.47
C VAL A 120 -2.69 -7.82 12.68
N ASP A 121 -2.00 -7.15 13.60
CA ASP A 121 -2.60 -6.59 14.80
C ASP A 121 -3.69 -5.56 14.44
N ALA A 122 -3.41 -4.67 13.48
CA ALA A 122 -4.39 -3.68 13.01
C ALA A 122 -5.62 -4.30 12.34
N ARG A 123 -5.43 -5.34 11.53
CA ARG A 123 -6.53 -6.09 10.90
C ARG A 123 -7.43 -6.74 11.95
N ASP A 124 -6.85 -7.35 12.98
CA ASP A 124 -7.61 -8.10 13.97
C ASP A 124 -8.51 -7.17 14.81
N LEU A 125 -8.09 -5.92 15.00
CA LEU A 125 -8.93 -4.86 15.61
C LEU A 125 -10.15 -4.45 14.77
N ILE A 126 -10.15 -4.72 13.46
CA ILE A 126 -11.26 -4.42 12.54
C ILE A 126 -12.16 -5.66 12.35
N GLY A 127 -11.57 -6.85 12.39
CA GLY A 127 -12.28 -8.11 12.17
C GLY A 127 -12.96 -8.71 13.40
N GLY A 128 -12.67 -8.22 14.60
CA GLY A 128 -13.15 -8.75 15.88
C GLY A 128 -14.45 -8.17 16.44
N GLY A 129 -15.39 -7.76 15.58
CA GLY A 129 -16.73 -7.26 15.95
C GLY A 129 -17.85 -8.12 15.39
#